data_AF-A0A819JC52-F1
#
_entry.id   AF-A0A819JC52-F1
#
_cell.length_a   1.000
_cell.length_b   1.000
_cell.length_c   1.000
_cell.angle_alpha   90.00
_cell.angle_beta   90.00
_cell.angle_gamma   90.00
#
_symmetry.space_group_name_H-M   'P 1'
#
loop_
_entity.id
_entity.type
_entity.pdbx_description
1 polymer ?
#
loop_
_entity_poly.entity_id
_entity_poly.type
_entity_poly.pdbx_seq_one_letter_code
_entity_poly.pdbx_strand_id
1 'polypeptide(L)'
;MYIRSVHLDKLLILIVSEETACGLIQRAHSYPQIKAIFIVPRTKFKDELLAKWSDYVRIVLINELATRMNSFKSRWLRNEFERFHFDLFNTTESIGRTSSDLNGEFLTSQYLIHVIISLTPSVKDKDEFVDQYTNALKKYNPGLLKDVQEFRNGYTPSYALTYYTKPTFFFKELNMALRTRNVECLFLFRFFIRDIFDQLTQKQCQHSVRVYRGQRMQKEERHLLEQSIGQLISMNSFFSTSLNRKVALQYLGDTNIQPQTINKTEMYEEYVLFEIYANPECRSRPFAIIEENSAISEEQEVLFGAGAIFHLKSVHREDQGNGHHPIWIFQIELANGEEHELKYHFNRLHYNYANEELIKLSFSSFG
;
A
#
# COMPACT_ATOMS: atom_id res chain seq x y z
N MET A 1 -20.95 -15.87 22.06
CA MET A 1 -20.28 -16.44 20.87
C MET A 1 -18.97 -17.07 21.32
N TYR A 2 -18.77 -18.38 21.15
CA TYR A 2 -17.58 -19.07 21.65
C TYR A 2 -16.71 -19.50 20.48
N ILE A 3 -15.59 -18.81 20.29
CA ILE A 3 -14.52 -19.27 19.39
C ILE A 3 -13.89 -20.50 20.05
N ARG A 4 -14.07 -21.67 19.43
CA ARG A 4 -13.60 -22.97 19.97
C ARG A 4 -12.27 -23.41 19.36
N SER A 5 -11.99 -23.06 18.11
CA SER A 5 -10.70 -23.25 17.44
C SER A 5 -10.58 -22.32 16.23
N VAL A 6 -9.36 -21.84 15.93
CA VAL A 6 -9.04 -21.05 14.73
C VAL A 6 -7.66 -21.50 14.22
N HIS A 7 -7.55 -21.69 12.91
CA HIS A 7 -6.30 -22.01 12.22
C HIS A 7 -5.25 -20.90 12.44
N LEU A 8 -4.03 -21.29 12.83
CA LEU A 8 -2.92 -20.41 13.24
C LEU A 8 -2.58 -19.29 12.25
N ASP A 9 -2.90 -19.48 10.98
CA ASP A 9 -2.52 -18.60 9.87
C ASP A 9 -3.51 -17.44 9.66
N LYS A 10 -4.58 -17.35 10.47
CA LYS A 10 -5.64 -16.35 10.31
C LYS A 10 -5.59 -15.28 11.39
N LEU A 11 -5.49 -14.03 10.96
CA LEU A 11 -5.68 -12.86 11.83
C LEU A 11 -7.17 -12.69 12.16
N LEU A 12 -7.48 -12.50 13.43
CA LEU A 12 -8.84 -12.32 13.94
C LEU A 12 -9.05 -10.88 14.44
N ILE A 13 -10.11 -10.26 13.93
CA ILE A 13 -10.66 -9.01 14.44
C ILE A 13 -12.07 -9.32 14.93
N LEU A 14 -12.37 -8.96 16.18
CA LEU A 14 -13.64 -9.29 16.81
C LEU A 14 -14.43 -8.02 17.05
N ILE A 15 -15.71 -8.04 16.70
CA ILE A 15 -16.65 -6.95 17.01
C ILE A 15 -17.68 -7.54 17.97
N VAL A 16 -17.73 -6.97 19.17
CA VAL A 16 -18.51 -7.53 20.29
C VAL A 16 -19.33 -6.44 20.96
N SER A 17 -20.48 -6.82 21.51
CA SER A 17 -21.17 -5.93 22.45
C SER A 17 -20.35 -5.79 23.73
N GLU A 18 -20.55 -4.67 24.42
CA GLU A 18 -20.01 -4.42 25.77
C GLU A 18 -20.18 -5.63 26.73
N GLU A 19 -21.37 -6.24 26.76
CA GLU A 19 -21.67 -7.42 27.59
C GLU A 19 -20.80 -8.65 27.24
N THR A 20 -20.45 -8.82 25.97
CA THR A 20 -19.65 -9.96 25.50
C THR A 20 -18.15 -9.69 25.58
N ALA A 21 -17.75 -8.41 25.58
CA ALA A 21 -16.36 -7.99 25.57
C ALA A 21 -15.59 -8.48 26.80
N CYS A 22 -16.14 -8.32 28.01
CA CYS A 22 -15.45 -8.67 29.26
C CYS A 22 -14.96 -10.13 29.28
N GLY A 23 -15.84 -11.08 28.96
CA GLY A 23 -15.47 -12.51 28.98
C GLY A 23 -14.55 -12.92 27.84
N LEU A 24 -14.60 -12.20 26.71
CA LEU A 24 -13.77 -12.49 25.56
C LEU A 24 -12.35 -11.91 25.72
N ILE A 25 -12.23 -10.68 26.24
CA ILE A 25 -10.96 -10.01 26.55
C ILE A 25 -10.15 -10.83 27.55
N GLN A 26 -10.77 -11.33 28.62
CA GLN A 26 -10.11 -12.20 29.61
C GLN A 26 -9.46 -13.45 29.02
N ARG A 27 -9.99 -13.94 27.89
CA ARG A 27 -9.47 -15.10 27.19
C ARG A 27 -8.62 -14.75 25.97
N ALA A 28 -8.61 -13.50 25.54
CA ALA A 28 -7.99 -13.11 24.28
C ALA A 28 -6.47 -13.28 24.31
N HIS A 29 -5.85 -13.16 25.49
CA HIS A 29 -4.43 -13.51 25.72
C HIS A 29 -4.08 -14.93 25.28
N SER A 30 -5.02 -15.87 25.39
CA SER A 30 -4.81 -17.27 25.01
C SER A 30 -4.89 -17.50 23.50
N TYR A 31 -5.19 -16.46 22.70
CA TYR A 31 -5.31 -16.54 21.25
C TYR A 31 -4.47 -15.43 20.59
N PRO A 32 -3.18 -15.68 20.28
CA PRO A 32 -2.27 -14.72 19.63
C PRO A 32 -2.76 -14.19 18.27
N GLN A 33 -3.75 -14.89 17.71
CA GLN A 33 -4.42 -14.63 16.45
C GLN A 33 -5.39 -13.44 16.54
N ILE A 34 -5.90 -13.14 17.74
CA ILE A 34 -6.77 -11.97 17.99
C ILE A 34 -5.89 -10.73 18.06
N LYS A 35 -5.99 -9.87 17.03
CA LYS A 35 -5.22 -8.62 16.96
C LYS A 35 -5.96 -7.40 17.48
N ALA A 36 -7.29 -7.41 17.41
CA ALA A 36 -8.11 -6.31 17.88
C ALA A 36 -9.51 -6.77 18.31
N ILE A 37 -10.06 -6.13 19.33
CA ILE A 37 -11.44 -6.28 19.79
C ILE A 37 -12.12 -4.91 19.75
N PHE A 38 -13.13 -4.80 18.91
CA PHE A 38 -13.99 -3.63 18.80
C PHE A 38 -15.20 -3.83 19.69
N ILE A 39 -15.38 -2.88 20.61
CA ILE A 39 -16.51 -2.90 21.54
C ILE A 39 -17.52 -1.87 21.05
N VAL A 40 -18.77 -2.31 20.93
CA VAL A 40 -19.91 -1.42 20.72
C VAL A 40 -20.52 -1.13 22.09
N PRO A 41 -20.21 0.04 22.70
CA PRO A 41 -20.71 0.37 24.02
C PRO A 41 -22.21 0.68 23.93
N ARG A 42 -22.99 0.19 24.91
CA ARG A 42 -24.42 0.59 25.05
C ARG A 42 -24.57 1.82 25.94
N THR A 43 -23.57 2.11 26.78
CA THR A 43 -23.53 3.27 27.68
C THR A 43 -22.14 3.91 27.68
N LYS A 44 -21.88 4.95 28.48
CA LYS A 44 -20.50 5.45 28.67
C LYS A 44 -19.65 4.32 29.27
N PHE A 45 -18.85 3.66 28.43
CA PHE A 45 -17.94 2.61 28.84
C PHE A 45 -16.96 3.16 29.88
N LYS A 46 -16.72 2.44 30.97
CA LYS A 46 -15.86 2.94 32.07
C LYS A 46 -14.39 2.91 31.64
N ASP A 47 -13.76 4.08 31.59
CA ASP A 47 -12.36 4.26 31.16
C ASP A 47 -11.36 3.40 31.96
N GLU A 48 -11.63 3.12 33.24
CA GLU A 48 -10.80 2.29 34.11
C GLU A 48 -10.65 0.84 33.64
N LEU A 49 -11.66 0.28 32.95
CA LEU A 49 -11.61 -1.10 32.44
C LEU A 49 -10.81 -1.18 31.13
N LEU A 50 -10.84 -0.13 30.32
CA LEU A 50 -10.04 -0.04 29.08
C LEU A 50 -8.55 -0.02 29.40
N ALA A 51 -8.14 0.78 30.39
CA ALA A 51 -6.74 0.89 30.81
C ALA A 51 -6.17 -0.44 31.32
N LYS A 52 -6.99 -1.27 31.99
CA LYS A 52 -6.56 -2.59 32.48
C LYS A 52 -6.40 -3.64 31.39
N TRP A 53 -7.05 -3.46 30.25
CA TRP A 53 -7.19 -4.50 29.22
C TRP A 53 -6.50 -4.17 27.90
N SER A 54 -6.12 -2.91 27.71
CA SER A 54 -5.28 -2.46 26.57
C SER A 54 -3.92 -3.14 26.53
N ASP A 55 -3.49 -3.77 27.62
CA ASP A 55 -2.14 -4.34 27.76
C ASP A 55 -1.87 -5.58 26.88
N TYR A 56 -2.87 -6.09 26.17
CA TYR A 56 -2.72 -7.37 25.50
C TYR A 56 -3.49 -7.52 24.19
N VAL A 57 -4.54 -6.73 24.01
CA VAL A 57 -5.31 -6.68 22.77
C VAL A 57 -5.75 -5.24 22.54
N ARG A 58 -5.65 -4.77 21.29
CA ARG A 58 -6.12 -3.43 20.93
C ARG A 58 -7.64 -3.36 21.09
N ILE A 59 -8.12 -2.51 22.00
CA ILE A 59 -9.55 -2.27 22.25
C ILE A 59 -9.96 -0.94 21.62
N VAL A 60 -11.05 -0.96 20.84
CA VAL A 60 -11.57 0.26 20.19
C VAL A 60 -13.07 0.40 20.47
N LEU A 61 -13.48 1.55 21.00
CA LEU A 61 -14.89 1.90 21.18
C LEU A 61 -15.48 2.44 19.87
N ILE A 62 -16.55 1.83 19.39
CA ILE A 62 -17.25 2.28 18.18
C ILE A 62 -18.58 2.96 18.55
N ASN A 63 -18.62 4.29 18.49
CA ASN A 63 -19.85 5.07 18.70
C ASN A 63 -20.66 5.28 17.40
N GLU A 64 -20.06 5.06 16.22
CA GLU A 64 -20.70 5.18 14.90
C GLU A 64 -20.25 4.03 13.98
N LEU A 65 -21.09 2.99 13.84
CA LEU A 65 -20.66 1.66 13.38
C LEU A 65 -20.32 1.54 11.89
N ALA A 66 -21.07 2.17 10.99
CA ALA A 66 -20.91 1.88 9.57
C ALA A 66 -19.70 2.61 8.95
N THR A 67 -19.65 3.95 9.10
CA THR A 67 -18.62 4.79 8.48
C THR A 67 -17.25 4.56 9.11
N ARG A 68 -17.16 4.46 10.45
CA ARG A 68 -15.87 4.17 11.12
C ARG A 68 -15.37 2.76 10.88
N MET A 69 -16.24 1.77 10.71
CA MET A 69 -15.80 0.41 10.43
C MET A 69 -15.32 0.26 8.99
N ASN A 70 -15.94 0.96 8.03
CA ASN A 70 -15.46 0.99 6.65
C ASN A 70 -14.12 1.74 6.54
N SER A 71 -13.98 2.92 7.15
CA SER A 71 -12.71 3.64 7.17
C SER A 71 -11.64 2.90 7.97
N PHE A 72 -11.99 2.28 9.10
CA PHE A 72 -11.06 1.43 9.86
C PHE A 72 -10.63 0.20 9.07
N LYS A 73 -11.56 -0.57 8.50
CA LYS A 73 -11.25 -1.76 7.68
C LYS A 73 -10.35 -1.36 6.52
N SER A 74 -10.65 -0.25 5.85
CA SER A 74 -9.84 0.26 4.75
C SER A 74 -8.44 0.66 5.21
N ARG A 75 -8.32 1.39 6.33
CA ARG A 75 -7.02 1.78 6.91
C ARG A 75 -6.22 0.60 7.41
N TRP A 76 -6.85 -0.41 8.01
CA TRP A 76 -6.19 -1.63 8.45
C TRP A 76 -5.71 -2.46 7.26
N LEU A 77 -6.56 -2.63 6.25
CA LEU A 77 -6.16 -3.30 5.00
C LEU A 77 -5.01 -2.55 4.32
N ARG A 78 -5.05 -1.22 4.27
CA ARG A 78 -3.95 -0.40 3.73
C ARG A 78 -2.68 -0.53 4.58
N ASN A 79 -2.75 -0.54 5.90
CA ASN A 79 -1.56 -0.74 6.74
C ASN A 79 -0.94 -2.14 6.63
N GLU A 80 -1.77 -3.19 6.66
CA GLU A 80 -1.28 -4.57 6.63
C GLU A 80 -0.80 -4.97 5.23
N PHE A 81 -1.51 -4.49 4.19
CA PHE A 81 -1.23 -4.84 2.79
C PHE A 81 -0.57 -3.73 1.99
N GLU A 82 -0.30 -2.56 2.55
CA GLU A 82 0.66 -1.58 2.02
C GLU A 82 1.90 -1.46 2.90
N ARG A 83 2.44 -2.61 3.33
CA ARG A 83 3.84 -2.65 3.76
C ARG A 83 4.69 -2.02 2.67
N PHE A 84 5.61 -1.17 3.12
CA PHE A 84 6.45 -0.40 2.25
C PHE A 84 7.41 -1.31 1.53
N HIS A 85 7.30 -1.29 0.22
CA HIS A 85 8.19 -2.01 -0.65
C HIS A 85 8.70 -0.99 -1.66
N PHE A 86 10.00 -0.83 -1.65
CA PHE A 86 10.72 0.11 -2.47
C PHE A 86 11.91 -0.59 -3.08
N ASP A 87 12.27 -0.17 -4.29
CA ASP A 87 13.57 -0.51 -4.84
C ASP A 87 14.50 0.68 -4.64
N LEU A 88 15.76 0.39 -4.35
CA LEU A 88 16.81 1.37 -4.17
C LEU A 88 17.64 1.48 -5.45
N PHE A 89 17.92 2.71 -5.87
CA PHE A 89 18.87 2.99 -6.93
C PHE A 89 20.05 3.78 -6.40
N ASN A 90 21.22 3.14 -6.39
CA ASN A 90 22.48 3.72 -5.95
C ASN A 90 23.11 4.55 -7.08
N THR A 91 23.09 5.87 -6.93
CA THR A 91 23.63 6.90 -7.84
C THR A 91 25.15 7.05 -7.71
N THR A 92 25.75 6.60 -6.60
CA THR A 92 27.19 6.77 -6.32
C THR A 92 28.07 5.67 -6.90
N GLU A 93 27.48 4.59 -7.40
CA GLU A 93 28.25 3.55 -8.07
C GLU A 93 28.77 4.05 -9.42
N SER A 94 30.10 4.20 -9.48
CA SER A 94 30.82 4.53 -10.69
C SER A 94 30.35 3.65 -11.85
N ILE A 95 29.94 4.31 -12.94
CA ILE A 95 29.68 3.76 -14.26
C ILE A 95 30.74 2.70 -14.59
N GLY A 96 30.46 1.42 -14.36
CA GLY A 96 31.39 0.32 -14.66
C GLY A 96 31.63 -0.74 -13.59
N ARG A 97 30.99 -0.70 -12.40
CA ARG A 97 30.98 -1.87 -11.49
C ARG A 97 29.56 -2.26 -11.14
N THR A 98 29.30 -3.57 -11.18
CA THR A 98 28.01 -4.20 -10.93
C THR A 98 27.57 -4.05 -9.47
N SER A 99 26.64 -3.16 -9.14
CA SER A 99 25.48 -3.58 -8.33
C SER A 99 24.51 -4.26 -9.28
N SER A 100 24.77 -5.53 -9.59
CA SER A 100 23.88 -6.28 -10.46
C SER A 100 22.48 -6.41 -9.86
N ASP A 101 22.35 -6.33 -8.52
CA ASP A 101 21.14 -6.78 -7.83
C ASP A 101 20.23 -5.61 -7.45
N LEU A 102 20.65 -4.63 -6.63
CA LEU A 102 19.76 -3.52 -6.19
C LEU A 102 19.34 -2.60 -7.34
N ASN A 103 20.32 -2.06 -8.08
CA ASN A 103 20.03 -1.29 -9.29
C ASN A 103 19.31 -2.16 -10.33
N GLY A 104 19.60 -3.48 -10.36
CA GLY A 104 18.91 -4.44 -11.21
C GLY A 104 17.43 -4.57 -10.89
N GLU A 105 17.05 -4.69 -9.62
CA GLU A 105 15.65 -4.77 -9.17
C GLU A 105 14.90 -3.49 -9.51
N PHE A 106 15.46 -2.33 -9.16
CA PHE A 106 14.90 -1.02 -9.50
C PHE A 106 14.62 -0.92 -11.00
N LEU A 107 15.62 -1.21 -11.83
CA LEU A 107 15.53 -1.12 -13.28
C LEU A 107 14.52 -2.13 -13.85
N THR A 108 14.49 -3.34 -13.32
CA THR A 108 13.55 -4.40 -13.73
C THR A 108 12.10 -4.02 -13.41
N SER A 109 11.83 -3.54 -12.19
CA SER A 109 10.49 -3.10 -11.77
C SER A 109 10.01 -1.94 -12.63
N GLN A 110 10.86 -0.93 -12.84
CA GLN A 110 10.52 0.22 -13.68
C GLN A 110 10.23 -0.17 -15.13
N TYR A 111 11.03 -1.08 -15.70
CA TYR A 111 10.83 -1.57 -17.06
C TYR A 111 9.54 -2.40 -17.17
N LEU A 112 9.30 -3.33 -16.23
CA LEU A 112 8.07 -4.13 -16.19
C LEU A 112 6.82 -3.24 -16.14
N ILE A 113 6.82 -2.25 -15.23
CA ILE A 113 5.72 -1.29 -15.13
C ILE A 113 5.57 -0.50 -16.44
N HIS A 114 6.67 -0.03 -17.03
CA HIS A 114 6.65 0.68 -18.32
C HIS A 114 6.04 -0.18 -19.45
N VAL A 115 6.43 -1.45 -19.55
CA VAL A 115 5.87 -2.39 -20.54
C VAL A 115 4.39 -2.60 -20.31
N ILE A 116 3.97 -2.95 -19.08
CA ILE A 116 2.57 -3.21 -18.74
C ILE A 116 1.68 -2.02 -19.06
N ILE A 117 2.15 -0.80 -18.73
CA ILE A 117 1.47 0.42 -19.13
C ILE A 117 1.35 0.43 -20.66
N SER A 118 2.47 0.38 -21.38
CA SER A 118 2.55 0.54 -22.84
C SER A 118 1.77 -0.49 -23.66
N LEU A 119 1.36 -1.62 -23.07
CA LEU A 119 0.44 -2.55 -23.71
C LEU A 119 -0.89 -1.85 -24.04
N THR A 120 -1.41 -2.10 -25.24
CA THR A 120 -2.75 -1.63 -25.62
C THR A 120 -3.77 -2.63 -25.10
N PRO A 121 -4.67 -2.23 -24.19
CA PRO A 121 -5.70 -3.13 -23.69
C PRO A 121 -6.65 -3.54 -24.83
N SER A 122 -7.07 -4.80 -24.82
CA SER A 122 -8.14 -5.29 -25.68
C SER A 122 -9.48 -5.21 -24.94
N VAL A 123 -10.56 -5.07 -25.71
CA VAL A 123 -11.94 -5.08 -25.18
C VAL A 123 -12.28 -6.37 -24.41
N LYS A 124 -11.52 -7.46 -24.65
CA LYS A 124 -11.70 -8.75 -23.98
C LYS A 124 -10.99 -8.85 -22.63
N ASP A 125 -10.06 -7.95 -22.32
CA ASP A 125 -9.18 -8.06 -21.15
C ASP A 125 -9.97 -8.03 -19.84
N LYS A 126 -11.02 -7.20 -19.77
CA LYS A 126 -11.93 -7.16 -18.63
C LYS A 126 -12.64 -8.50 -18.42
N ASP A 127 -13.15 -9.08 -19.50
CA ASP A 127 -13.90 -10.34 -19.42
C ASP A 127 -12.98 -11.51 -19.06
N GLU A 128 -11.79 -11.55 -19.63
CA GLU A 128 -10.73 -12.50 -19.26
C GLU A 128 -10.38 -12.41 -17.77
N PHE A 129 -10.12 -11.19 -17.27
CA PHE A 129 -9.85 -10.95 -15.86
C PHE A 129 -10.99 -11.47 -14.98
N VAL A 130 -12.22 -11.10 -15.30
CA VAL A 130 -13.41 -11.47 -14.51
C VAL A 130 -13.59 -12.99 -14.48
N ASP A 131 -13.45 -13.66 -15.61
CA ASP A 131 -13.67 -15.10 -15.70
C ASP A 131 -12.58 -15.87 -14.94
N GLN A 132 -11.31 -15.47 -15.07
CA GLN A 132 -10.20 -16.09 -14.33
C GLN A 132 -10.36 -15.90 -12.81
N TYR A 133 -10.61 -14.67 -12.34
CA TYR A 133 -10.83 -14.41 -10.91
C TYR A 133 -12.10 -15.08 -10.38
N THR A 134 -13.18 -15.13 -11.16
CA THR A 134 -14.39 -15.86 -10.76
C THR A 134 -14.08 -17.34 -10.51
N ASN A 135 -13.33 -17.98 -11.41
CA ASN A 135 -12.96 -19.39 -11.28
C ASN A 135 -12.03 -19.64 -10.08
N ALA A 136 -11.03 -18.79 -9.88
CA ALA A 136 -10.14 -18.86 -8.73
C ALA A 136 -10.90 -18.68 -7.40
N LEU A 137 -11.75 -17.66 -7.30
CA LEU A 137 -12.48 -17.35 -6.08
C LEU A 137 -13.54 -18.40 -5.73
N LYS A 138 -14.21 -19.03 -6.71
CA LYS A 138 -15.12 -20.17 -6.47
C LYS A 138 -14.44 -21.29 -5.68
N LYS A 139 -13.15 -21.53 -5.94
CA LYS A 139 -12.37 -22.60 -5.30
C LYS A 139 -11.79 -22.18 -3.95
N TYR A 140 -11.29 -20.95 -3.83
CA TYR A 140 -10.46 -20.56 -2.69
C TYR A 140 -11.09 -19.52 -1.76
N ASN A 141 -11.99 -18.66 -2.26
CA ASN A 141 -12.58 -17.59 -1.46
C ASN A 141 -13.93 -17.09 -2.00
N PRO A 142 -15.00 -17.91 -1.89
CA PRO A 142 -16.29 -17.64 -2.52
C PRO A 142 -16.97 -16.36 -1.99
N GLY A 143 -16.59 -15.90 -0.78
CA GLY A 143 -17.10 -14.66 -0.20
C GLY A 143 -16.75 -13.39 -1.00
N LEU A 144 -15.69 -13.43 -1.81
CA LEU A 144 -15.26 -12.31 -2.66
C LEU A 144 -15.90 -12.32 -4.07
N LEU A 145 -16.70 -13.34 -4.40
CA LEU A 145 -17.34 -13.43 -5.72
C LEU A 145 -18.28 -12.25 -6.00
N LYS A 146 -18.92 -11.71 -4.95
CA LYS A 146 -19.79 -10.54 -5.08
C LYS A 146 -19.03 -9.33 -5.63
N ASP A 147 -17.80 -9.10 -5.15
CA ASP A 147 -16.97 -7.97 -5.58
C ASP A 147 -16.59 -8.09 -7.07
N VAL A 148 -16.28 -9.30 -7.54
CA VAL A 148 -16.00 -9.56 -8.96
C VAL A 148 -17.23 -9.35 -9.84
N GLN A 149 -18.42 -9.78 -9.39
CA GLN A 149 -19.65 -9.57 -10.16
C GLN A 149 -20.07 -8.10 -10.18
N GLU A 150 -19.90 -7.37 -9.08
CA GLU A 150 -20.09 -5.92 -9.04
C GLU A 150 -19.15 -5.21 -10.01
N PHE A 151 -17.88 -5.65 -10.09
CA PHE A 151 -16.92 -5.14 -11.07
C PHE A 151 -17.35 -5.47 -12.50
N ARG A 152 -17.73 -6.73 -12.81
CA ARG A 152 -18.16 -7.15 -14.15
C ARG A 152 -19.24 -6.23 -14.72
N ASN A 153 -20.23 -5.92 -13.89
CA ASN A 153 -21.44 -5.21 -14.28
C ASN A 153 -21.31 -3.68 -14.23
N GLY A 154 -20.52 -3.14 -13.29
CA GLY A 154 -20.45 -1.69 -13.03
C GLY A 154 -19.16 -1.01 -13.49
N TYR A 155 -18.11 -1.77 -13.80
CA TYR A 155 -16.82 -1.18 -14.18
C TYR A 155 -16.87 -0.53 -15.57
N THR A 156 -16.41 0.72 -15.63
CA THR A 156 -15.97 1.39 -16.86
C THR A 156 -14.64 2.09 -16.60
N PRO A 157 -13.84 2.40 -17.66
CA PRO A 157 -12.56 3.09 -17.50
C PRO A 157 -12.63 4.37 -16.68
N SER A 158 -13.74 5.13 -16.77
CA SER A 158 -13.97 6.36 -15.98
C SER A 158 -14.10 6.14 -14.47
N TYR A 159 -14.39 4.92 -14.02
CA TYR A 159 -14.51 4.55 -12.61
C TYR A 159 -13.29 3.80 -12.06
N ALA A 160 -12.19 3.70 -12.82
CA ALA A 160 -11.00 2.97 -12.40
C ALA A 160 -10.45 3.39 -11.03
N LEU A 161 -10.29 4.69 -10.77
CA LEU A 161 -9.86 5.19 -9.44
C LEU A 161 -10.85 4.83 -8.33
N THR A 162 -12.15 4.85 -8.61
CA THR A 162 -13.18 4.45 -7.64
C THR A 162 -13.10 2.97 -7.30
N TYR A 163 -12.95 2.10 -8.30
CA TYR A 163 -12.76 0.67 -8.03
C TYR A 163 -11.42 0.37 -7.35
N TYR A 164 -10.38 1.13 -7.68
CA TYR A 164 -9.07 0.98 -7.06
C TYR A 164 -9.08 1.37 -5.57
N THR A 165 -9.80 2.42 -5.18
CA THR A 165 -9.85 2.89 -3.78
C THR A 165 -10.85 2.15 -2.90
N LYS A 166 -11.81 1.41 -3.49
CA LYS A 166 -12.77 0.58 -2.75
C LYS A 166 -12.03 -0.47 -1.88
N PRO A 167 -12.49 -0.75 -0.65
CA PRO A 167 -11.92 -1.79 0.22
C PRO A 167 -12.31 -3.21 -0.23
N THR A 168 -11.98 -3.52 -1.46
CA THR A 168 -12.19 -4.79 -2.16
C THR A 168 -10.84 -5.46 -2.42
N PHE A 169 -10.86 -6.66 -2.99
CA PHE A 169 -9.61 -7.37 -3.30
C PHE A 169 -8.80 -6.69 -4.42
N PHE A 170 -9.41 -5.87 -5.29
CA PHE A 170 -8.74 -5.21 -6.42
C PHE A 170 -7.52 -4.41 -6.01
N PHE A 171 -7.71 -3.50 -5.05
CA PHE A 171 -6.64 -2.70 -4.45
C PHE A 171 -5.49 -3.59 -3.94
N LYS A 172 -5.83 -4.61 -3.17
CA LYS A 172 -4.86 -5.47 -2.49
C LYS A 172 -4.08 -6.32 -3.49
N GLU A 173 -4.78 -7.04 -4.36
CA GLU A 173 -4.17 -7.97 -5.31
C GLU A 173 -3.31 -7.23 -6.33
N LEU A 174 -3.75 -6.06 -6.81
CA LEU A 174 -2.96 -5.25 -7.73
C LEU A 174 -1.67 -4.74 -7.08
N ASN A 175 -1.76 -4.14 -5.89
CA ASN A 175 -0.56 -3.65 -5.21
C ASN A 175 0.37 -4.78 -4.78
N MET A 176 -0.17 -5.94 -4.41
CA MET A 176 0.64 -7.13 -4.12
C MET A 176 1.35 -7.64 -5.38
N ALA A 177 0.67 -7.72 -6.53
CA ALA A 177 1.26 -8.12 -7.80
C ALA A 177 2.39 -7.18 -8.24
N LEU A 178 2.22 -5.86 -8.02
CA LEU A 178 3.27 -4.86 -8.30
C LEU A 178 4.50 -5.08 -7.42
N ARG A 179 4.33 -5.34 -6.11
CA ARG A 179 5.45 -5.56 -5.17
C ARG A 179 6.18 -6.87 -5.42
N THR A 180 5.45 -7.92 -5.78
CA THR A 180 6.05 -9.25 -6.04
C THR A 180 6.48 -9.43 -7.49
N ARG A 181 6.30 -8.40 -8.35
CA ARG A 181 6.56 -8.47 -9.79
C ARG A 181 5.85 -9.67 -10.45
N ASN A 182 4.64 -9.99 -9.99
CA ASN A 182 3.87 -11.12 -10.52
C ASN A 182 3.37 -10.76 -11.94
N VAL A 183 4.14 -11.17 -12.95
CA VAL A 183 3.90 -10.83 -14.36
C VAL A 183 2.54 -11.33 -14.84
N GLU A 184 2.12 -12.54 -14.44
CA GLU A 184 0.81 -13.10 -14.84
C GLU A 184 -0.34 -12.24 -14.30
N CYS A 185 -0.32 -11.91 -13.01
CA CYS A 185 -1.33 -11.04 -12.41
C CYS A 185 -1.29 -9.62 -13.02
N LEU A 186 -0.10 -9.04 -13.20
CA LEU A 186 0.05 -7.71 -13.79
C LEU A 186 -0.45 -7.66 -15.23
N PHE A 187 -0.21 -8.72 -16.00
CA PHE A 187 -0.76 -8.85 -17.33
C PHE A 187 -2.29 -8.88 -17.29
N LEU A 188 -2.92 -9.66 -16.39
CA LEU A 188 -4.39 -9.64 -16.24
C LEU A 188 -4.93 -8.28 -15.82
N PHE A 189 -4.21 -7.55 -14.98
CA PHE A 189 -4.57 -6.20 -14.55
C PHE A 189 -4.19 -5.10 -15.56
N ARG A 190 -3.56 -5.41 -16.71
CA ARG A 190 -3.01 -4.41 -17.65
C ARG A 190 -4.01 -3.32 -18.04
N PHE A 191 -5.25 -3.72 -18.34
CA PHE A 191 -6.31 -2.78 -18.72
C PHE A 191 -6.67 -1.84 -17.57
N PHE A 192 -6.78 -2.38 -16.35
CA PHE A 192 -7.15 -1.62 -15.16
C PHE A 192 -6.01 -0.68 -14.73
N ILE A 193 -4.76 -1.14 -14.80
CA ILE A 193 -3.57 -0.31 -14.56
C ILE A 193 -3.57 0.85 -15.55
N ARG A 194 -3.75 0.57 -16.85
CA ARG A 194 -3.82 1.60 -17.90
C ARG A 194 -4.91 2.63 -17.61
N ASP A 195 -6.13 2.19 -17.30
CA ASP A 195 -7.25 3.08 -16.99
C ASP A 195 -6.98 3.96 -15.76
N ILE A 196 -6.32 3.43 -14.71
CA ILE A 196 -5.88 4.23 -13.55
C ILE A 196 -4.85 5.29 -13.98
N PHE A 197 -3.85 4.91 -14.78
CA PHE A 197 -2.83 5.84 -15.27
C PHE A 197 -3.42 6.95 -16.12
N ASP A 198 -4.36 6.62 -17.00
CA ASP A 198 -5.02 7.60 -17.86
C ASP A 198 -5.84 8.59 -17.02
N GLN A 199 -6.55 8.11 -15.99
CA GLN A 199 -7.25 8.99 -15.05
C GLN A 199 -6.32 9.88 -14.23
N LEU A 200 -5.22 9.34 -13.71
CA LEU A 200 -4.23 10.13 -12.98
C LEU A 200 -3.61 11.21 -13.87
N THR A 201 -3.33 10.87 -15.14
CA THR A 201 -2.78 11.81 -16.12
C THR A 201 -3.77 12.92 -16.44
N GLN A 202 -5.06 12.58 -16.64
CA GLN A 202 -6.12 13.57 -16.87
C GLN A 202 -6.33 14.51 -15.67
N LYS A 203 -6.11 14.00 -14.46
CA LYS A 203 -6.27 14.73 -13.19
C LYS A 203 -4.96 15.23 -12.60
N GLN A 204 -3.89 15.25 -13.41
CA GLN A 204 -2.55 15.61 -12.95
C GLN A 204 -2.58 16.92 -12.16
N CYS A 205 -1.96 16.91 -10.98
CA CYS A 205 -1.84 18.11 -10.16
C CYS A 205 -1.21 19.25 -10.97
N GLN A 206 -1.76 20.46 -10.86
CA GLN A 206 -1.27 21.64 -11.60
C GLN A 206 -0.27 22.48 -10.79
N HIS A 207 -0.18 22.22 -9.49
CA HIS A 207 0.72 22.92 -8.59
C HIS A 207 1.47 21.92 -7.71
N SER A 208 2.63 22.34 -7.23
CA SER A 208 3.40 21.53 -6.28
C SER A 208 2.59 21.26 -5.02
N VAL A 209 2.69 20.03 -4.51
CA VAL A 209 2.01 19.59 -3.29
C VAL A 209 3.01 19.08 -2.28
N ARG A 210 2.63 19.20 -1.00
CA ARG A 210 3.28 18.51 0.12
C ARG A 210 2.30 17.50 0.69
N VAL A 211 2.68 16.23 0.66
CA VAL A 211 1.83 15.11 1.07
C VAL A 211 2.57 14.20 2.04
N TYR A 212 1.79 13.40 2.75
CA TYR A 212 2.26 12.64 3.91
C TYR A 212 1.80 11.20 3.82
N ARG A 213 2.65 10.27 4.25
CA ARG A 213 2.29 8.86 4.41
C ARG A 213 2.90 8.30 5.68
N GLY A 214 2.05 7.88 6.62
CA GLY A 214 2.46 7.19 7.83
C GLY A 214 2.34 5.68 7.67
N GLN A 215 3.27 4.93 8.25
CA GLN A 215 3.28 3.47 8.23
C GLN A 215 4.22 2.89 9.30
N ARG A 216 4.05 1.60 9.58
CA ARG A 216 5.02 0.80 10.34
C ARG A 216 6.03 0.18 9.38
N MET A 217 7.29 0.07 9.80
CA MET A 217 8.39 -0.44 8.98
C MET A 217 9.33 -1.27 9.84
N GLN A 218 9.91 -2.34 9.31
CA GLN A 218 10.92 -3.10 10.07
C GLN A 218 12.15 -2.23 10.31
N LYS A 219 12.79 -2.41 11.47
CA LYS A 219 13.99 -1.66 11.84
C LYS A 219 15.09 -1.78 10.78
N GLU A 220 15.26 -2.94 10.19
CA GLU A 220 16.26 -3.18 9.15
C GLU A 220 15.95 -2.39 7.88
N GLU A 221 14.69 -2.39 7.43
CA GLU A 221 14.23 -1.60 6.26
C GLU A 221 14.41 -0.11 6.48
N ARG A 222 14.06 0.40 7.66
CA ARG A 222 14.25 1.80 8.03
C ARG A 222 15.74 2.17 8.03
N HIS A 223 16.60 1.26 8.47
CA HIS A 223 18.05 1.50 8.46
C HIS A 223 18.64 1.52 7.07
N LEU A 224 18.16 0.64 6.19
CA LEU A 224 18.54 0.68 4.78
C LEU A 224 18.18 2.04 4.15
N LEU A 225 16.99 2.58 4.43
CA LEU A 225 16.60 3.92 3.97
C LEU A 225 17.52 5.01 4.52
N GLU A 226 17.77 5.00 5.84
CA GLU A 226 18.66 5.98 6.48
C GLU A 226 20.07 5.97 5.89
N GLN A 227 20.61 4.79 5.56
CA GLN A 227 21.91 4.65 4.88
C GLN A 227 21.88 5.09 3.41
N SER A 228 20.68 5.21 2.83
CA SER A 228 20.46 5.52 1.41
C SER A 228 20.12 7.00 1.17
N ILE A 229 20.37 7.87 2.15
CA ILE A 229 20.18 9.31 1.96
C ILE A 229 21.05 9.82 0.80
N GLY A 230 20.46 10.65 -0.06
CA GLY A 230 21.05 11.12 -1.31
C GLY A 230 20.83 10.18 -2.51
N GLN A 231 20.23 9.01 -2.30
CA GLN A 231 19.93 8.04 -3.35
C GLN A 231 18.48 8.19 -3.87
N LEU A 232 18.18 7.46 -4.94
CA LEU A 232 16.84 7.36 -5.52
C LEU A 232 16.13 6.12 -4.98
N ILE A 233 14.84 6.24 -4.68
CA ILE A 233 13.96 5.13 -4.31
C ILE A 233 12.75 5.10 -5.24
N SER A 234 12.22 3.92 -5.57
CA SER A 234 10.95 3.80 -6.29
C SER A 234 9.87 3.11 -5.49
N MET A 235 8.66 3.65 -5.56
CA MET A 235 7.44 2.99 -5.08
C MET A 235 6.84 2.18 -6.22
N ASN A 236 7.06 0.87 -6.22
CA ASN A 236 6.63 -0.01 -7.32
C ASN A 236 5.11 -0.15 -7.40
N SER A 237 4.43 -0.12 -6.26
CA SER A 237 2.98 -0.08 -6.20
C SER A 237 2.45 1.35 -6.38
N PHE A 238 1.15 1.52 -6.60
CA PHE A 238 0.55 2.85 -6.52
C PHE A 238 0.76 3.40 -5.09
N PHE A 239 1.10 4.67 -4.98
CA PHE A 239 1.53 5.25 -3.70
C PHE A 239 0.48 6.22 -3.18
N SER A 240 -0.31 5.72 -2.22
CA SER A 240 -1.36 6.51 -1.57
C SER A 240 -0.76 7.40 -0.47
N THR A 241 -1.12 8.67 -0.51
CA THR A 241 -0.66 9.71 0.42
C THR A 241 -1.80 10.65 0.77
N SER A 242 -1.65 11.46 1.82
CA SER A 242 -2.64 12.45 2.22
C SER A 242 -2.04 13.85 2.23
N LEU A 243 -2.80 14.86 1.79
CA LEU A 243 -2.46 16.26 2.03
C LEU A 243 -2.47 16.62 3.53
N ASN A 244 -3.18 15.83 4.35
CA ASN A 244 -3.34 16.07 5.76
C ASN A 244 -2.38 15.21 6.59
N ARG A 245 -1.33 15.83 7.16
CA ARG A 245 -0.36 15.16 8.04
C ARG A 245 -1.03 14.39 9.18
N LYS A 246 -2.12 14.93 9.76
CA LYS A 246 -2.84 14.26 10.85
C LYS A 246 -3.48 12.96 10.37
N VAL A 247 -4.06 12.95 9.17
CA VAL A 247 -4.63 11.74 8.57
C VAL A 247 -3.52 10.71 8.34
N ALA A 248 -2.39 11.11 7.76
CA ALA A 248 -1.24 10.22 7.55
C ALA A 248 -0.70 9.61 8.86
N LEU A 249 -0.59 10.39 9.94
CA LEU A 249 -0.16 9.89 11.25
C LEU A 249 -1.12 8.85 11.82
N GLN A 250 -2.41 8.91 11.49
CA GLN A 250 -3.36 7.92 11.97
C GLN A 250 -3.10 6.50 11.39
N TYR A 251 -2.32 6.38 10.31
CA TYR A 251 -1.88 5.09 9.76
C TYR A 251 -0.72 4.47 10.54
N LEU A 252 -0.03 5.22 11.40
CA LEU A 252 0.99 4.66 12.29
C LEU A 252 0.41 3.65 13.30
N GLY A 253 -0.89 3.73 13.58
CA GLY A 253 -1.53 2.96 14.64
C GLY A 253 -1.50 3.72 15.96
N ASP A 254 -1.63 2.99 17.07
CA ASP A 254 -1.57 3.60 18.40
C ASP A 254 -0.09 3.75 18.83
N THR A 255 0.40 4.98 18.86
CA THR A 255 1.76 5.32 19.28
C THR A 255 1.93 5.33 20.81
N ASN A 256 0.84 5.16 21.56
CA ASN A 256 0.80 5.25 23.02
C ASN A 256 0.97 3.88 23.70
N ILE A 257 1.06 2.80 22.93
CA ILE A 257 1.30 1.46 23.47
C ILE A 257 2.68 1.47 24.13
N GLN A 258 2.75 1.23 25.44
CA GLN A 258 4.00 1.29 26.18
C GLN A 258 4.93 0.13 25.78
N PRO A 259 6.27 0.32 25.82
CA PRO A 259 7.24 -0.70 25.41
C PRO A 259 7.07 -2.07 26.07
N GLN A 260 6.63 -2.10 27.34
CA GLN A 260 6.35 -3.33 28.10
C GLN A 260 5.16 -4.16 27.58
N THR A 261 4.29 -3.56 26.79
CA THR A 261 3.03 -4.14 26.29
C THR A 261 3.19 -4.76 24.89
N ILE A 262 4.34 -4.52 24.27
CA ILE A 262 4.62 -4.85 22.88
C ILE A 262 4.97 -6.34 22.78
N ASN A 263 4.20 -7.07 21.97
CA ASN A 263 4.54 -8.44 21.62
C ASN A 263 5.89 -8.45 20.88
N LYS A 264 6.73 -9.46 21.06
CA LYS A 264 8.08 -9.52 20.43
C LYS A 264 8.11 -9.13 18.94
N THR A 265 7.06 -9.42 18.16
CA THR A 265 6.94 -9.05 16.75
C THR A 265 6.74 -7.54 16.51
N GLU A 266 6.00 -6.84 17.37
CA GLU A 266 5.79 -5.38 17.31
C GLU A 266 7.05 -4.62 17.78
N MET A 267 7.97 -5.29 18.47
CA MET A 267 9.25 -4.71 18.93
C MET A 267 10.25 -4.48 17.77
N TYR A 268 10.00 -5.07 16.60
CA TYR A 268 10.85 -4.92 15.40
C TYR A 268 10.33 -3.85 14.43
N GLU A 269 9.11 -3.34 14.63
CA GLU A 269 8.53 -2.31 13.78
C GLU A 269 8.70 -0.91 14.38
N GLU A 270 9.12 0.04 13.56
CA GLU A 270 9.27 1.44 13.88
C GLU A 270 8.21 2.29 13.17
N TYR A 271 7.86 3.42 13.77
CA TYR A 271 6.91 4.37 13.22
C TYR A 271 7.60 5.29 12.22
N VAL A 272 7.17 5.26 10.96
CA VAL A 272 7.78 6.00 9.87
C VAL A 272 6.75 6.92 9.21
N LEU A 273 7.10 8.19 9.05
CA LEU A 273 6.35 9.17 8.28
C LEU A 273 7.18 9.64 7.09
N PHE A 274 6.64 9.50 5.88
CA PHE A 274 7.19 10.16 4.69
C PHE A 274 6.56 11.54 4.56
N GLU A 275 7.41 12.56 4.43
CA GLU A 275 7.06 13.91 4.00
C GLU A 275 7.53 14.09 2.56
N ILE A 276 6.58 14.24 1.65
CA ILE A 276 6.81 14.12 0.23
C ILE A 276 6.54 15.48 -0.41
N TYR A 277 7.54 16.02 -1.10
CA TYR A 277 7.37 17.17 -1.99
C TYR A 277 7.24 16.68 -3.43
N ALA A 278 6.18 17.07 -4.11
CA ALA A 278 5.92 16.68 -5.49
C ALA A 278 5.64 17.91 -6.36
N ASN A 279 6.54 18.17 -7.31
CA ASN A 279 6.36 19.20 -8.34
C ASN A 279 5.82 18.54 -9.62
N PRO A 280 4.64 18.95 -10.15
CA PRO A 280 4.09 18.37 -11.37
C PRO A 280 4.90 18.68 -12.64
N GLU A 281 5.84 19.62 -12.60
CA GLU A 281 6.77 19.89 -13.70
C GLU A 281 7.86 18.82 -13.84
N CYS A 282 8.08 18.00 -12.79
CA CYS A 282 8.90 16.81 -12.88
C CYS A 282 8.21 15.86 -13.87
N ARG A 283 8.87 15.53 -14.99
CA ARG A 283 8.34 14.64 -16.04
C ARG A 283 8.34 13.16 -15.58
N SER A 284 7.73 12.90 -14.43
CA SER A 284 7.69 11.62 -13.73
C SER A 284 6.38 10.87 -14.00
N ARG A 285 6.12 9.81 -13.21
CA ARG A 285 4.79 9.19 -13.15
C ARG A 285 3.73 10.23 -12.73
N PRO A 286 2.50 10.15 -13.26
CA PRO A 286 1.44 11.07 -12.92
C PRO A 286 1.02 10.91 -11.46
N PHE A 287 0.51 11.98 -10.87
CA PHE A 287 -0.09 12.00 -9.55
C PHE A 287 -1.22 13.03 -9.49
N ALA A 288 -2.26 12.71 -8.73
CA ALA A 288 -3.47 13.51 -8.68
C ALA A 288 -4.07 13.49 -7.28
N ILE A 289 -4.77 14.57 -6.92
CA ILE A 289 -5.75 14.56 -5.83
C ILE A 289 -6.95 13.77 -6.32
N ILE A 290 -7.33 12.70 -5.60
CA ILE A 290 -8.39 11.78 -6.03
C ILE A 290 -9.57 11.75 -5.05
N GLU A 291 -9.73 12.78 -4.22
CA GLU A 291 -10.78 12.90 -3.21
C GLU A 291 -12.19 12.61 -3.77
N GLU A 292 -12.51 13.16 -4.95
CA GLU A 292 -13.81 13.00 -5.61
C GLU A 292 -14.06 11.58 -6.12
N ASN A 293 -13.00 10.79 -6.31
CA ASN A 293 -13.08 9.42 -6.84
C ASN A 293 -12.83 8.37 -5.76
N SER A 294 -12.26 8.78 -4.63
CA SER A 294 -11.91 7.87 -3.55
C SER A 294 -13.17 7.35 -2.89
N ALA A 295 -13.19 6.05 -2.61
CA ALA A 295 -14.21 5.46 -1.74
C ALA A 295 -14.15 6.00 -0.29
N ILE A 296 -13.12 6.78 0.04
CA ILE A 296 -12.90 7.42 1.35
C ILE A 296 -12.55 8.89 1.12
N SER A 297 -13.58 9.73 1.00
CA SER A 297 -13.39 11.14 0.63
C SER A 297 -12.74 11.97 1.75
N GLU A 298 -12.75 11.53 3.01
CA GLU A 298 -12.20 12.35 4.10
C GLU A 298 -10.66 12.36 4.18
N GLU A 299 -9.97 11.57 3.36
CA GLU A 299 -8.51 11.37 3.46
C GLU A 299 -7.69 12.43 2.69
N GLN A 300 -8.33 13.27 1.87
CA GLN A 300 -7.64 14.22 0.97
C GLN A 300 -6.50 13.53 0.21
N GLU A 301 -6.84 12.37 -0.37
CA GLU A 301 -5.89 11.42 -0.93
C GLU A 301 -5.23 11.99 -2.19
N VAL A 302 -3.89 11.93 -2.21
CA VAL A 302 -3.08 12.11 -3.41
C VAL A 302 -2.46 10.77 -3.77
N LEU A 303 -2.78 10.28 -4.96
CA LEU A 303 -2.30 8.99 -5.46
C LEU A 303 -1.24 9.21 -6.54
N PHE A 304 -0.06 8.64 -6.34
CA PHE A 304 0.97 8.58 -7.37
C PHE A 304 0.84 7.28 -8.17
N GLY A 305 1.07 7.38 -9.48
CA GLY A 305 1.16 6.23 -10.37
C GLY A 305 2.24 5.24 -9.92
N ALA A 306 1.98 3.95 -10.13
CA ALA A 306 2.93 2.89 -9.85
C ALA A 306 4.31 3.15 -10.49
N GLY A 307 5.38 2.85 -9.75
CA GLY A 307 6.75 3.10 -10.16
C GLY A 307 7.18 4.56 -10.02
N ALA A 308 6.50 5.38 -9.22
CA ALA A 308 6.96 6.74 -8.92
C ALA A 308 8.33 6.71 -8.23
N ILE A 309 9.24 7.60 -8.66
CA ILE A 309 10.64 7.65 -8.21
C ILE A 309 10.83 8.92 -7.38
N PHE A 310 11.56 8.81 -6.27
CA PHE A 310 11.80 9.89 -5.33
C PHE A 310 13.28 9.98 -4.94
N HIS A 311 13.78 11.19 -4.76
CA HIS A 311 15.03 11.48 -4.07
C HIS A 311 14.84 11.37 -2.57
N LEU A 312 15.67 10.57 -1.92
CA LEU A 312 15.72 10.48 -0.47
C LEU A 312 16.62 11.61 0.08
N LYS A 313 16.05 12.65 0.69
CA LYS A 313 16.80 13.87 1.02
C LYS A 313 17.40 13.85 2.42
N SER A 314 16.59 13.47 3.40
CA SER A 314 17.00 13.49 4.80
C SER A 314 16.10 12.58 5.63
N VAL A 315 16.58 12.26 6.83
CA VAL A 315 15.79 11.66 7.88
C VAL A 315 16.03 12.42 9.17
N HIS A 316 14.99 12.56 9.98
CA HIS A 316 15.12 13.01 11.36
C HIS A 316 14.16 12.25 12.25
N ARG A 317 14.47 12.22 13.55
CA ARG A 317 13.67 11.54 14.56
C ARG A 317 12.92 12.58 15.38
N GLU A 318 11.60 12.45 15.44
CA GLU A 318 10.71 13.27 16.26
C GLU A 318 10.28 12.48 17.50
N ASP A 319 10.84 12.83 18.67
CA ASP A 319 10.41 12.27 19.95
C ASP A 319 9.09 12.92 20.37
N GLN A 320 8.07 12.11 20.65
CA GLN A 320 6.69 12.58 20.92
C GLN A 320 6.43 12.94 22.40
N GLY A 321 7.42 12.78 23.28
CA GLY A 321 7.28 12.98 24.73
C GLY A 321 6.35 11.93 25.40
N ASN A 322 6.16 12.05 26.72
CA ASN A 322 5.13 11.31 27.50
C ASN A 322 5.05 9.79 27.28
N GLY A 323 6.18 9.11 27.03
CA GLY A 323 6.22 7.65 26.86
C GLY A 323 5.70 7.14 25.51
N HIS A 324 5.48 8.03 24.54
CA HIS A 324 5.12 7.66 23.17
C HIS A 324 6.36 7.20 22.40
N HIS A 325 6.15 6.31 21.43
CA HIS A 325 7.24 5.91 20.54
C HIS A 325 7.69 7.06 19.63
N PRO A 326 9.00 7.15 19.33
CA PRO A 326 9.51 8.15 18.38
C PRO A 326 9.02 7.85 16.96
N ILE A 327 8.93 8.90 16.16
CA ILE A 327 8.58 8.82 14.74
C ILE A 327 9.81 9.19 13.92
N TRP A 328 10.20 8.31 12.99
CA TRP A 328 11.20 8.61 11.98
C TRP A 328 10.55 9.30 10.80
N ILE A 329 11.04 10.49 10.46
CA ILE A 329 10.49 11.33 9.41
C ILE A 329 11.48 11.39 8.26
N PHE A 330 11.12 10.78 7.13
CA PHE A 330 11.89 10.84 5.90
C PHE A 330 11.34 11.94 4.99
N GLN A 331 12.22 12.85 4.59
CA GLN A 331 11.90 13.85 3.59
C GLN A 331 12.31 13.31 2.22
N ILE A 332 11.33 13.21 1.32
CA ILE A 332 11.55 12.74 -0.04
C ILE A 332 10.95 13.71 -1.05
N GLU A 333 11.55 13.76 -2.24
CA GLU A 333 11.12 14.66 -3.32
C GLU A 333 10.91 13.86 -4.60
N LEU A 334 9.82 14.12 -5.31
CA LEU A 334 9.53 13.48 -6.60
C LEU A 334 10.67 13.76 -7.59
N ALA A 335 11.31 12.69 -8.06
CA ALA A 335 12.42 12.80 -9.00
C ALA A 335 11.91 13.21 -10.39
N ASN A 336 12.72 13.98 -11.11
CA ASN A 336 12.41 14.34 -12.48
C ASN A 336 12.78 13.17 -13.41
N GLY A 337 11.81 12.68 -14.19
CA GLY A 337 12.02 11.55 -15.10
C GLY A 337 13.04 11.80 -16.21
N GLU A 338 13.46 13.06 -16.41
CA GLU A 338 14.52 13.42 -17.37
C GLU A 338 15.92 13.55 -16.75
N GLU A 339 16.08 13.21 -15.47
CA GLU A 339 17.41 13.15 -14.86
C GLU A 339 18.34 12.21 -15.66
N HIS A 340 19.56 12.68 -15.93
CA HIS A 340 20.49 12.04 -16.85
C HIS A 340 20.76 10.57 -16.48
N GLU A 341 20.89 10.29 -15.19
CA GLU A 341 21.14 8.93 -14.67
C GLU A 341 19.97 8.00 -15.02
N LEU A 342 18.73 8.39 -14.71
CA LEU A 342 17.54 7.62 -15.06
C LEU A 342 17.46 7.36 -16.58
N LYS A 343 17.62 8.42 -17.39
CA LYS A 343 17.54 8.33 -18.85
C LYS A 343 18.61 7.40 -19.43
N TYR A 344 19.85 7.49 -18.94
CA TYR A 344 20.95 6.64 -19.38
C TYR A 344 20.65 5.16 -19.11
N HIS A 345 20.23 4.83 -17.89
CA HIS A 345 19.98 3.45 -17.50
C HIS A 345 18.75 2.87 -18.21
N PHE A 346 17.67 3.64 -18.38
CA PHE A 346 16.49 3.21 -19.15
C PHE A 346 16.83 2.94 -20.62
N ASN A 347 17.61 3.81 -21.26
CA ASN A 347 18.05 3.61 -22.63
C ASN A 347 18.90 2.35 -22.78
N ARG A 348 19.76 2.06 -21.80
CA ARG A 348 20.60 0.85 -21.80
C ARG A 348 19.78 -0.42 -21.63
N LEU A 349 18.78 -0.43 -20.74
CA LEU A 349 17.84 -1.55 -20.62
C LEU A 349 17.07 -1.76 -21.92
N HIS A 350 16.53 -0.68 -22.50
CA HIS A 350 15.79 -0.78 -23.75
C HIS A 350 16.66 -1.36 -24.87
N TYR A 351 17.92 -0.91 -24.99
CA TYR A 351 18.86 -1.48 -25.95
C TYR A 351 19.15 -2.97 -25.68
N ASN A 352 19.35 -3.36 -24.42
CA ASN A 352 19.63 -4.74 -24.06
C ASN A 352 18.42 -5.65 -24.34
N TYR A 353 17.21 -5.26 -23.93
CA TYR A 353 16.00 -6.07 -24.13
C TYR A 353 15.41 -5.98 -25.54
N ALA A 354 15.71 -4.93 -26.32
CA ALA A 354 15.32 -4.85 -27.72
C ALA A 354 16.28 -5.63 -28.64
N ASN A 355 17.55 -5.79 -28.25
CA ASN A 355 18.54 -6.58 -29.00
C ASN A 355 18.68 -8.03 -28.52
N GLU A 356 18.36 -8.33 -27.26
CA GLU A 356 18.08 -9.71 -26.85
C GLU A 356 16.72 -10.12 -27.46
N GLU A 357 16.71 -11.17 -28.26
CA GLU A 357 15.54 -11.72 -28.96
C GLU A 357 14.43 -12.23 -28.00
N LEU A 358 13.80 -11.34 -27.21
CA LEU A 358 12.67 -11.68 -26.35
C LEU A 358 11.34 -11.08 -26.82
N ILE A 359 11.31 -10.50 -28.03
CA ILE A 359 10.09 -10.35 -28.84
C ILE A 359 9.90 -11.56 -29.79
N LYS A 360 10.71 -12.62 -29.62
CA LYS A 360 10.48 -13.97 -30.18
C LYS A 360 9.77 -14.93 -29.22
N LEU A 361 9.23 -14.47 -28.10
CA LEU A 361 8.05 -15.11 -27.50
C LEU A 361 6.81 -14.60 -28.24
N SER A 362 6.78 -15.05 -29.48
CA SER A 362 5.61 -15.13 -30.32
C SER A 362 4.43 -15.70 -29.54
N PHE A 363 3.32 -14.97 -29.51
CA PHE A 363 1.97 -15.53 -29.40
C PHE A 363 1.61 -16.39 -30.64
N SER A 364 2.58 -17.10 -31.23
CA SER A 364 2.36 -18.15 -32.22
C SER A 364 2.48 -19.52 -31.55
N SER A 365 1.56 -19.79 -30.63
CA SER A 365 1.12 -21.17 -30.30
C SER A 365 -0.09 -21.14 -29.37
N PHE A 366 -1.21 -20.60 -29.86
CA PHE A 366 -2.55 -21.07 -29.51
C PHE A 366 -3.41 -20.97 -30.78
N GLY A 367 -3.16 -21.91 -31.68
CA GLY A 367 -4.15 -22.39 -32.64
C GLY A 367 -4.93 -23.55 -32.06
#